data_AF-A0A930RM62-F1
#
_entry.id   AF-A0A930RM62-F1
#
_cell.length_a   1.000
_cell.length_b   1.000
_cell.length_c   1.000
_cell.angle_alpha   90.00
_cell.angle_beta   90.00
_cell.angle_gamma   90.00
#
_symmetry.space_group_name_H-M   'P 1'
#
loop_
_entity.id
_entity.type
_entity.pdbx_description
1 polymer ?
#
loop_
_entity_poly.entity_id
_entity_poly.type
_entity_poly.pdbx_seq_one_letter_code
_entity_poly.pdbx_strand_id
1 'polypeptide(L)'
;QAADLAGKAAVFVTKVNEVKAKEVPALDDELAKDLDDEVETLDELKAKYRKELEAAKEIAFDDAVEGAALDLAVENAEIVELPAEMVEDEVHRAMNEFMGNMQRQGISPEMYFQITGTTQEDLHKQYEADADKRVKTNLVIEAVAAAEGCDATEEEIQKEINDLAAEYNMEVSQVSALLSPEMLKHDITMKKAVEVITSTAKVK
;
A
#
# COMPACT_ATOMS: atom_id res chain seq x y z
N GLN A 1 -18.42 18.32 -16.25
CA GLN A 1 -18.88 18.25 -17.67
C GLN A 1 -20.04 19.21 -17.88
N ALA A 2 -20.14 19.88 -19.04
CA ALA A 2 -21.24 20.82 -19.32
C ALA A 2 -22.54 20.06 -19.65
N ALA A 3 -23.48 20.04 -18.70
CA ALA A 3 -24.78 19.37 -18.82
C ALA A 3 -25.66 19.89 -19.98
N ASP A 4 -25.33 21.06 -20.52
CA ASP A 4 -26.09 21.77 -21.56
C ASP A 4 -25.96 21.18 -22.98
N LEU A 5 -25.03 20.24 -23.18
CA LEU A 5 -24.75 19.62 -24.48
C LEU A 5 -25.26 18.18 -24.61
N ALA A 6 -25.82 17.61 -23.53
CA ALA A 6 -26.37 16.26 -23.55
C ALA A 6 -27.58 16.16 -24.51
N GLY A 7 -27.48 15.30 -25.53
CA GLY A 7 -28.57 15.02 -26.47
C GLY A 7 -28.75 16.02 -27.63
N LYS A 8 -27.90 17.06 -27.76
CA LYS A 8 -27.94 18.01 -28.87
C LYS A 8 -26.96 17.60 -29.97
N ALA A 9 -27.38 17.73 -31.24
CA ALA A 9 -26.51 17.48 -32.38
C ALA A 9 -25.39 18.54 -32.45
N ALA A 10 -24.13 18.10 -32.36
CA ALA A 10 -22.97 18.97 -32.44
C ALA A 10 -22.25 18.81 -33.78
N VAL A 11 -21.90 19.93 -34.43
CA VAL A 11 -21.07 19.95 -35.64
C VAL A 11 -19.68 20.44 -35.25
N PHE A 12 -18.71 19.53 -35.26
CA PHE A 12 -17.31 19.87 -35.02
C PHE A 12 -16.64 20.22 -36.36
N VAL A 13 -16.29 21.49 -36.53
CA VAL A 13 -15.48 21.93 -37.67
C VAL A 13 -14.01 21.72 -37.29
N THR A 14 -13.52 20.51 -37.52
CA THR A 14 -12.15 20.12 -37.14
C THR A 14 -11.19 20.34 -38.30
N LYS A 15 -10.13 21.12 -38.09
CA LYS A 15 -9.01 21.26 -39.03
C LYS A 15 -7.91 20.28 -38.63
N VAL A 16 -7.61 19.31 -39.49
CA VAL A 16 -6.50 18.38 -39.28
C VAL A 16 -5.19 19.12 -39.57
N ASN A 17 -4.37 19.33 -38.53
CA ASN A 17 -3.09 20.01 -38.67
C ASN A 17 -1.98 19.04 -39.12
N GLU A 18 -1.99 17.81 -38.61
CA GLU A 18 -0.99 16.80 -38.94
C GLU A 18 -1.55 15.39 -38.69
N VAL A 19 -1.14 14.43 -39.51
CA VAL A 19 -1.43 13.01 -39.33
C VAL A 19 -0.10 12.31 -39.14
N LYS A 20 0.18 11.85 -37.92
CA LYS A 20 1.38 11.08 -37.59
C LYS A 20 1.01 9.60 -37.44
N ALA A 21 1.90 8.72 -37.90
CA ALA A 21 1.85 7.30 -37.59
C ALA A 21 2.83 6.99 -36.45
N LYS A 22 2.48 6.02 -35.59
CA LYS A 22 3.42 5.47 -34.61
C LYS A 22 4.35 4.50 -35.33
N GLU A 23 5.64 4.82 -35.37
CA GLU A 23 6.68 3.87 -35.79
C GLU A 23 7.19 3.17 -34.54
N VAL A 24 7.08 1.84 -34.51
CA VAL A 24 7.61 1.04 -33.40
C VAL A 24 9.09 0.79 -33.70
N PRO A 25 10.01 1.27 -32.86
CA PRO A 25 11.44 1.04 -33.07
C PRO A 25 11.77 -0.45 -33.03
N ALA A 26 12.87 -0.83 -33.70
CA ALA A 26 13.37 -2.18 -33.62
C ALA A 26 13.83 -2.47 -32.18
N LEU A 27 13.59 -3.69 -31.72
CA LEU A 27 14.06 -4.13 -30.42
C LEU A 27 15.53 -4.56 -30.54
N ASP A 28 16.44 -3.59 -30.43
CA ASP A 28 17.89 -3.74 -30.57
C ASP A 28 18.67 -2.98 -29.49
N ASP A 29 20.00 -3.00 -29.57
CA ASP A 29 20.90 -2.38 -28.58
C ASP A 29 20.82 -0.85 -28.57
N GLU A 30 20.42 -0.21 -29.69
CA GLU A 30 20.24 1.23 -29.74
C GLU A 30 18.97 1.63 -28.99
N LEU A 31 17.87 0.87 -29.15
CA LEU A 31 16.69 1.06 -28.32
C LEU A 31 16.98 0.79 -26.84
N ALA A 32 17.87 -0.16 -26.52
CA ALA A 32 18.22 -0.45 -25.14
C ALA A 32 18.88 0.76 -24.44
N LYS A 33 19.83 1.41 -25.12
CA LYS A 33 20.48 2.64 -24.64
C LYS A 33 19.53 3.83 -24.59
N ASP A 34 18.58 3.93 -25.52
CA ASP A 34 17.56 5.00 -25.50
C ASP A 34 16.60 4.87 -24.30
N LEU A 35 16.36 3.65 -23.82
CA LEU A 35 15.44 3.37 -22.71
C LEU A 35 16.12 3.45 -21.34
N ASP A 36 17.41 3.12 -21.26
CA ASP A 36 18.15 3.06 -20.02
C ASP A 36 19.64 3.34 -20.26
N ASP A 37 20.11 4.46 -19.72
CA ASP A 37 21.49 4.92 -19.87
C ASP A 37 22.52 3.98 -19.19
N GLU A 38 22.07 3.03 -18.36
CA GLU A 38 22.93 2.10 -17.63
C GLU A 38 23.18 0.77 -18.35
N VAL A 39 22.54 0.52 -19.52
CA VAL A 39 22.68 -0.75 -20.26
C VAL A 39 23.21 -0.53 -21.68
N GLU A 40 24.16 -1.36 -22.11
CA GLU A 40 24.77 -1.22 -23.43
C GLU A 40 24.12 -2.12 -24.50
N THR A 41 23.42 -3.16 -24.06
CA THR A 41 22.83 -4.18 -24.94
C THR A 41 21.37 -4.51 -24.58
N LEU A 42 20.63 -5.03 -25.56
CA LEU A 42 19.27 -5.52 -25.36
C LEU A 42 19.20 -6.68 -24.36
N ASP A 43 20.22 -7.55 -24.32
CA ASP A 43 20.26 -8.67 -23.38
C ASP A 43 20.43 -8.18 -21.93
N GLU A 44 21.22 -7.13 -21.69
CA GLU A 44 21.34 -6.49 -20.38
C GLU A 44 20.03 -5.83 -19.93
N LEU A 45 19.36 -5.10 -20.84
CA LEU A 45 18.04 -4.53 -20.56
C LEU A 45 17.02 -5.63 -20.19
N LYS A 46 17.00 -6.73 -20.95
CA LYS A 46 16.13 -7.88 -20.64
C LYS A 46 16.48 -8.54 -19.31
N ALA A 47 17.76 -8.63 -18.96
CA ALA A 47 18.19 -9.18 -17.68
C ALA A 47 17.78 -8.28 -16.51
N LYS A 48 17.92 -6.96 -16.64
CA LYS A 48 17.46 -5.97 -15.66
C LYS A 48 15.95 -6.10 -15.43
N TYR A 49 15.15 -6.05 -16.49
CA TYR A 49 13.70 -6.23 -16.37
C TYR A 49 13.29 -7.60 -15.83
N ARG A 50 14.01 -8.66 -16.19
CA ARG A 50 13.76 -9.99 -15.61
C ARG A 50 13.97 -9.95 -14.09
N LYS A 51 15.07 -9.37 -13.61
CA LYS A 51 15.36 -9.25 -12.19
C LYS A 51 14.31 -8.39 -11.47
N GLU A 52 13.89 -7.28 -12.07
CA GLU A 52 12.83 -6.43 -11.51
C GLU A 52 11.49 -7.17 -11.41
N LEU A 53 11.14 -7.92 -12.46
CA LEU A 53 9.92 -8.74 -12.47
C LEU A 53 10.01 -9.91 -11.48
N GLU A 54 11.17 -10.55 -11.34
CA GLU A 54 11.40 -11.61 -10.35
C GLU A 54 11.25 -11.06 -8.94
N ALA A 55 11.90 -9.94 -8.60
CA ALA A 55 11.76 -9.28 -7.30
C ALA A 55 10.31 -8.85 -7.03
N ALA A 56 9.63 -8.26 -8.01
CA ALA A 56 8.22 -7.90 -7.88
C ALA A 56 7.31 -9.12 -7.67
N LYS A 57 7.66 -10.27 -8.26
CA LYS A 57 6.91 -11.52 -8.10
C LYS A 57 7.19 -12.20 -6.77
N GLU A 58 8.41 -12.11 -6.25
CA GLU A 58 8.78 -12.58 -4.92
C GLU A 58 8.02 -11.79 -3.85
N ILE A 59 8.05 -10.47 -3.91
CA ILE A 59 7.27 -9.60 -2.99
C ILE A 59 5.77 -9.93 -3.08
N ALA A 60 5.21 -10.02 -4.29
CA ALA A 60 3.80 -10.35 -4.45
C ALA A 60 3.43 -11.76 -3.96
N PHE A 61 4.39 -12.70 -3.97
CA PHE A 61 4.19 -14.03 -3.42
C PHE A 61 4.21 -13.99 -1.89
N ASP A 62 5.17 -13.29 -1.29
CA ASP A 62 5.29 -13.13 0.16
C ASP A 62 4.05 -12.42 0.73
N ASP A 63 3.60 -11.32 0.10
CA ASP A 63 2.38 -10.60 0.47
C ASP A 63 1.14 -11.50 0.39
N ALA A 64 1.06 -12.36 -0.63
CA ALA A 64 -0.06 -13.28 -0.81
C ALA A 64 -0.06 -14.41 0.23
N VAL A 65 1.12 -14.92 0.59
CA VAL A 65 1.28 -15.91 1.64
C VAL A 65 0.93 -15.30 3.00
N GLU A 66 1.42 -14.10 3.28
CA GLU A 66 1.13 -13.37 4.51
C GLU A 66 -0.36 -13.09 4.67
N GLY A 67 -0.99 -12.51 3.64
CA GLY A 67 -2.42 -12.24 3.65
C GLY A 67 -3.25 -13.51 3.85
N ALA A 68 -2.90 -14.61 3.17
CA ALA A 68 -3.60 -15.88 3.34
C ALA A 68 -3.40 -16.49 4.73
N ALA A 69 -2.20 -16.38 5.31
CA ALA A 69 -1.91 -16.87 6.65
C ALA A 69 -2.68 -16.08 7.72
N LEU A 70 -2.73 -14.76 7.60
CA LEU A 70 -3.51 -13.89 8.49
C LEU A 70 -5.01 -14.15 8.37
N ASP A 71 -5.53 -14.29 7.15
CA ASP A 71 -6.93 -14.62 6.93
C ASP A 71 -7.30 -15.96 7.59
N LEU A 72 -6.46 -16.98 7.44
CA LEU A 72 -6.67 -18.27 8.11
C LEU A 72 -6.55 -18.16 9.64
N ALA A 73 -5.63 -17.34 10.17
CA ALA A 73 -5.52 -17.12 11.60
C ALA A 73 -6.79 -16.47 12.17
N VAL A 74 -7.34 -15.49 11.45
CA VAL A 74 -8.61 -14.83 11.82
C VAL A 74 -9.79 -15.78 11.72
N GLU A 75 -9.87 -16.62 10.68
CA GLU A 75 -10.93 -17.62 10.54
C GLU A 75 -10.92 -18.69 11.65
N ASN A 76 -9.73 -19.04 12.16
CA ASN A 76 -9.58 -20.00 13.25
C ASN A 76 -9.69 -19.37 14.66
N ALA A 77 -9.71 -18.03 14.76
CA ALA A 77 -9.83 -17.33 16.02
C ALA A 77 -11.30 -17.18 16.44
N GLU A 78 -11.58 -17.42 17.73
CA GLU A 78 -12.89 -17.13 18.31
C GLU A 78 -12.90 -15.71 18.88
N ILE A 79 -13.58 -14.79 18.19
CA ILE A 79 -13.72 -13.39 18.61
C ILE A 79 -15.10 -13.22 19.23
N VAL A 80 -15.14 -13.12 20.56
CA VAL A 80 -16.38 -13.20 21.37
C VAL A 80 -17.29 -11.99 21.16
N GLU A 81 -16.76 -10.77 21.26
CA GLU A 81 -17.47 -9.53 20.92
C GLU A 81 -16.46 -8.48 20.42
N LEU A 82 -16.74 -7.88 19.26
CA LEU A 82 -15.99 -6.75 18.73
C LEU A 82 -16.71 -5.45 19.14
N PRO A 83 -16.11 -4.59 19.99
CA PRO A 83 -16.73 -3.33 20.36
C PRO A 83 -16.93 -2.44 19.12
N ALA A 84 -18.14 -1.92 18.92
CA ALA A 84 -18.46 -1.06 17.78
C ALA A 84 -17.58 0.20 17.73
N GLU A 85 -17.18 0.73 18.90
CA GLU A 85 -16.26 1.87 19.02
C GLU A 85 -14.91 1.60 18.35
N MET A 86 -14.37 0.38 18.47
CA MET A 86 -13.10 0.02 17.80
C MET A 86 -13.24 0.00 16.28
N VAL A 87 -14.40 -0.42 15.77
CA VAL A 87 -14.68 -0.42 14.33
C VAL A 87 -14.84 1.00 13.84
N GLU A 88 -15.60 1.85 14.54
CA GLU A 88 -15.78 3.26 14.18
C GLU A 88 -14.45 4.03 14.19
N ASP A 89 -13.58 3.79 15.18
CA ASP A 89 -12.25 4.41 15.23
C ASP A 89 -11.36 3.97 14.05
N GLU A 90 -11.39 2.68 13.68
CA GLU A 90 -10.65 2.19 12.51
C GLU A 90 -11.20 2.77 11.20
N VAL A 91 -12.53 2.91 11.07
CA VAL A 91 -13.14 3.58 9.92
C VAL A 91 -12.67 5.02 9.81
N HIS A 92 -12.72 5.77 10.92
CA HIS A 92 -12.24 7.16 10.94
C HIS A 92 -10.75 7.27 10.61
N ARG A 93 -9.92 6.37 11.15
CA ARG A 93 -8.49 6.32 10.86
C ARG A 93 -8.23 6.06 9.37
N ALA A 94 -8.85 5.03 8.81
CA ALA A 94 -8.71 4.66 7.40
C ALA A 94 -9.20 5.77 6.46
N MET A 95 -10.32 6.41 6.78
CA MET A 95 -10.80 7.57 6.05
C MET A 95 -9.81 8.73 6.13
N ASN A 96 -9.31 9.08 7.32
CA ASN A 96 -8.35 10.17 7.47
C ASN A 96 -7.05 9.92 6.69
N GLU A 97 -6.57 8.68 6.69
CA GLU A 97 -5.39 8.29 5.91
C GLU A 97 -5.63 8.42 4.40
N PHE A 98 -6.78 7.94 3.92
CA PHE A 98 -7.18 8.07 2.52
C PHE A 98 -7.27 9.54 2.09
N MET A 99 -7.94 10.38 2.88
CA MET A 99 -8.10 11.79 2.58
C MET A 99 -6.76 12.55 2.69
N GLY A 100 -5.90 12.19 3.65
CA GLY A 100 -4.56 12.75 3.80
C GLY A 100 -3.65 12.42 2.62
N ASN A 101 -3.67 11.16 2.14
CA ASN A 101 -2.99 10.73 0.92
C ASN A 101 -3.45 11.55 -0.30
N MET A 102 -4.75 11.77 -0.41
CA MET A 102 -5.34 12.49 -1.53
C MET A 102 -5.00 13.98 -1.51
N GLN A 103 -4.98 14.59 -0.32
CA GLN A 103 -4.53 15.98 -0.13
C GLN A 103 -3.06 16.15 -0.50
N ARG A 104 -2.19 15.17 -0.19
CA ARG A 104 -0.78 15.18 -0.61
C ARG A 104 -0.63 15.16 -2.14
N GLN A 105 -1.57 14.55 -2.85
CA GLN A 105 -1.64 14.55 -4.32
C GLN A 105 -2.33 15.81 -4.88
N GLY A 106 -2.72 16.76 -4.03
CA GLY A 106 -3.36 18.01 -4.42
C GLY A 106 -4.86 17.89 -4.71
N ILE A 107 -5.50 16.78 -4.33
CA ILE A 107 -6.93 16.55 -4.53
C ILE A 107 -7.64 16.81 -3.21
N SER A 108 -8.56 17.79 -3.21
CA SER A 108 -9.37 18.07 -2.02
C SER A 108 -10.47 17.02 -1.82
N PRO A 109 -10.92 16.81 -0.57
CA PRO A 109 -12.10 16.00 -0.25
C PRO A 109 -13.31 16.29 -1.14
N GLU A 110 -13.62 17.57 -1.28
CA GLU A 110 -14.78 18.06 -2.02
C GLU A 110 -14.65 17.75 -3.52
N MET A 111 -13.44 17.89 -4.08
CA MET A 111 -13.16 17.55 -5.47
C MET A 111 -13.29 16.06 -5.72
N TYR A 112 -12.81 15.22 -4.80
CA TYR A 112 -12.95 13.76 -4.91
C TYR A 112 -14.42 13.37 -5.00
N PHE A 113 -15.23 13.79 -4.04
CA PHE A 113 -16.68 13.49 -4.01
C PHE A 113 -17.42 14.00 -5.25
N GLN A 114 -17.00 15.15 -5.80
CA GLN A 114 -17.55 15.66 -7.06
C GLN A 114 -17.16 14.83 -8.29
N ILE A 115 -15.92 14.34 -8.35
CA ILE A 115 -15.41 13.53 -9.48
C ILE A 115 -16.03 12.14 -9.46
N THR A 116 -16.08 11.50 -8.29
CA THR A 116 -16.60 10.14 -8.12
C THR A 116 -18.12 10.09 -8.03
N GLY A 117 -18.77 11.22 -7.73
CA GLY A 117 -20.19 11.28 -7.43
C GLY A 117 -20.57 10.55 -6.15
N THR A 118 -19.61 10.30 -5.26
CA THR A 118 -19.82 9.66 -3.95
C THR A 118 -19.91 10.70 -2.85
N THR A 119 -20.44 10.31 -1.69
CA THR A 119 -20.48 11.14 -0.49
C THR A 119 -19.51 10.61 0.58
N GLN A 120 -19.29 11.41 1.62
CA GLN A 120 -18.55 10.97 2.80
C GLN A 120 -19.21 9.76 3.48
N GLU A 121 -20.54 9.69 3.47
CA GLU A 121 -21.30 8.58 4.05
C GLU A 121 -21.11 7.28 3.25
N ASP A 122 -21.04 7.38 1.92
CA ASP A 122 -20.74 6.23 1.06
C ASP A 122 -19.32 5.72 1.31
N LEU A 123 -18.36 6.65 1.47
CA LEU A 123 -16.98 6.31 1.81
C LEU A 123 -16.91 5.63 3.19
N HIS A 124 -17.64 6.16 4.18
CA HIS A 124 -17.72 5.56 5.51
C HIS A 124 -18.25 4.13 5.46
N LYS A 125 -19.37 3.88 4.78
CA LYS A 125 -19.95 2.52 4.64
C LYS A 125 -19.00 1.55 3.94
N GLN A 126 -18.24 2.04 2.96
CA GLN A 126 -17.23 1.22 2.29
C GLN A 126 -16.13 0.80 3.26
N TYR A 127 -15.61 1.74 4.06
CA TYR A 127 -14.58 1.42 5.06
C TYR A 127 -15.13 0.62 6.24
N GLU A 128 -16.38 0.78 6.62
CA GLU A 128 -17.03 0.02 7.70
C GLU A 128 -17.06 -1.48 7.38
N ALA A 129 -17.31 -1.84 6.12
CA ALA A 129 -17.29 -3.24 5.67
C ALA A 129 -15.90 -3.89 5.79
N ASP A 130 -14.83 -3.12 5.55
CA ASP A 130 -13.44 -3.59 5.64
C ASP A 130 -12.86 -3.45 7.06
N ALA A 131 -13.35 -2.50 7.85
CA ALA A 131 -12.85 -2.19 9.19
C ALA A 131 -13.09 -3.35 10.16
N ASP A 132 -14.24 -4.03 10.07
CA ASP A 132 -14.50 -5.23 10.88
C ASP A 132 -13.39 -6.28 10.68
N LYS A 133 -13.01 -6.57 9.43
CA LYS A 133 -11.94 -7.52 9.12
C LYS A 133 -10.59 -7.02 9.65
N ARG A 134 -10.27 -5.74 9.50
CA ARG A 134 -9.01 -5.15 9.97
C ARG A 134 -8.88 -5.18 11.49
N VAL A 135 -9.91 -4.75 12.23
CA VAL A 135 -9.88 -4.76 13.69
C VAL A 135 -9.74 -6.21 14.20
N LYS A 136 -10.46 -7.16 13.61
CA LYS A 136 -10.31 -8.59 13.94
C LYS A 136 -8.89 -9.09 13.69
N THR A 137 -8.31 -8.73 12.55
CA THR A 137 -6.93 -9.11 12.20
C THR A 137 -5.93 -8.56 13.21
N ASN A 138 -6.03 -7.27 13.56
CA ASN A 138 -5.15 -6.65 14.56
C ASN A 138 -5.29 -7.31 15.94
N LEU A 139 -6.52 -7.58 16.39
CA LEU A 139 -6.76 -8.26 17.67
C LEU A 139 -6.16 -9.68 17.70
N VAL A 140 -6.23 -10.42 16.59
CA VAL A 140 -5.63 -11.75 16.48
C VAL A 140 -4.11 -11.65 16.52
N ILE A 141 -3.51 -10.70 15.79
CA ILE A 141 -2.06 -10.48 15.81
C ILE A 141 -1.60 -10.09 17.23
N GLU A 142 -2.30 -9.19 17.92
CA GLU A 142 -1.99 -8.81 19.30
C GLU A 142 -2.10 -9.99 20.27
N ALA A 143 -3.13 -10.82 20.13
CA ALA A 143 -3.30 -12.02 20.94
C ALA A 143 -2.17 -13.03 20.70
N VAL A 144 -1.75 -13.23 19.44
CA VAL A 144 -0.61 -14.09 19.09
C VAL A 144 0.69 -13.52 19.66
N ALA A 145 0.91 -12.22 19.53
CA ALA A 145 2.08 -11.54 20.10
C ALA A 145 2.18 -11.77 21.62
N ALA A 146 1.06 -11.62 22.33
CA ALA A 146 0.99 -11.86 23.76
C ALA A 146 1.17 -13.33 24.14
N ALA A 147 0.63 -14.27 23.35
CA ALA A 147 0.72 -15.71 23.61
C ALA A 147 2.13 -16.27 23.37
N GLU A 148 2.80 -15.81 22.31
CA GLU A 148 4.15 -16.23 21.93
C GLU A 148 5.25 -15.41 22.63
N GLY A 149 4.86 -14.36 23.38
CA GLY A 149 5.80 -13.51 24.11
C GLY A 149 6.69 -12.67 23.18
N CYS A 150 6.14 -12.24 22.04
CA CYS A 150 6.82 -11.30 21.16
C CYS A 150 6.98 -9.97 21.91
N ASP A 151 8.22 -9.58 22.20
CA ASP A 151 8.55 -8.26 22.73
C ASP A 151 9.68 -7.67 21.89
N ALA A 152 9.61 -6.37 21.60
CA ALA A 152 10.70 -5.68 20.91
C ALA A 152 11.83 -5.39 21.90
N THR A 153 13.04 -5.83 21.55
CA THR A 153 14.23 -5.49 22.32
C THR A 153 14.69 -4.08 22.00
N GLU A 154 15.42 -3.46 22.93
CA GLU A 154 15.98 -2.12 22.73
C GLU A 154 16.96 -2.08 21.54
N GLU A 155 17.66 -3.18 21.26
CA GLU A 155 18.52 -3.34 20.08
C GLU A 155 17.72 -3.29 18.78
N GLU A 156 16.55 -3.94 18.72
CA GLU A 156 15.68 -3.92 17.55
C GLU A 156 15.04 -2.55 17.33
N ILE A 157 14.63 -1.87 18.40
CA ILE A 157 14.13 -0.50 18.32
C ILE A 157 15.22 0.42 17.76
N GLN A 158 16.45 0.31 18.27
CA GLN A 158 17.56 1.14 17.77
C GLN A 158 17.90 0.81 16.31
N LYS A 159 17.84 -0.47 15.92
CA LYS A 159 18.03 -0.90 14.54
C LYS A 159 16.96 -0.29 13.63
N GLU A 160 15.68 -0.38 13.99
CA GLU A 160 14.57 0.19 13.22
C GLU A 160 14.73 1.71 13.05
N ILE A 161 15.14 2.42 14.10
CA ILE A 161 15.43 3.87 14.01
C ILE A 161 16.56 4.15 13.01
N ASN A 162 17.63 3.35 13.03
CA ASN A 162 18.76 3.52 12.12
C ASN A 162 18.37 3.20 10.67
N ASP A 163 17.57 2.15 10.47
CA ASP A 163 17.10 1.73 9.15
C ASP A 163 16.19 2.81 8.55
N LEU A 164 15.24 3.34 9.34
CA LEU A 164 14.39 4.47 8.94
C LEU A 164 15.20 5.75 8.69
N ALA A 165 16.21 6.04 9.50
CA ALA A 165 17.10 7.18 9.30
C ALA A 165 17.85 7.07 7.97
N ALA A 166 18.33 5.87 7.62
CA ALA A 166 19.01 5.62 6.36
C ALA A 166 18.05 5.69 5.15
N GLU A 167 16.86 5.10 5.26
CA GLU A 167 15.86 5.07 4.20
C GLU A 167 15.35 6.48 3.84
N TYR A 168 15.01 7.28 4.86
CA TYR A 168 14.50 8.64 4.66
C TYR A 168 15.62 9.69 4.60
N ASN A 169 16.88 9.27 4.70
CA ASN A 169 18.06 10.14 4.75
C ASN A 169 17.92 11.27 5.79
N MET A 170 17.48 10.89 6.99
CA MET A 170 17.23 11.77 8.15
C MET A 170 18.21 11.45 9.29
N GLU A 171 18.44 12.41 10.18
CA GLU A 171 19.21 12.15 11.39
C GLU A 171 18.42 11.25 12.35
N VAL A 172 19.09 10.27 12.96
CA VAL A 172 18.51 9.35 13.99
C VAL A 172 17.73 10.12 15.06
N SER A 173 18.27 11.25 15.50
CA SER A 173 17.63 12.12 16.51
C SER A 173 16.29 12.71 16.07
N GLN A 174 16.11 12.97 14.76
CA GLN A 174 14.84 13.45 14.21
C GLN A 174 13.82 12.32 14.11
N VAL A 175 14.27 11.12 13.72
CA VAL A 175 13.41 9.92 13.68
C VAL A 175 12.90 9.60 15.08
N SER A 176 13.78 9.58 16.09
CA SER A 176 13.39 9.35 17.50
C SER A 176 12.50 10.46 18.09
N ALA A 177 12.52 11.66 17.52
CA ALA A 177 11.63 12.75 17.95
C ALA A 177 10.24 12.66 17.32
N LEU A 178 10.13 12.04 16.13
CA LEU A 178 8.86 11.84 15.42
C LEU A 178 8.17 10.54 15.83
N LEU A 179 8.95 9.49 16.10
CA LEU A 179 8.47 8.17 16.46
C LEU A 179 8.87 7.87 17.92
N SER A 180 7.86 7.71 18.77
CA SER A 180 8.12 7.36 20.16
C SER A 180 8.62 5.90 20.27
N PRO A 181 9.48 5.58 21.27
CA PRO A 181 9.93 4.21 21.49
C PRO A 181 8.78 3.22 21.71
N GLU A 182 7.68 3.66 22.30
CA GLU A 182 6.47 2.86 22.51
C GLU A 182 5.79 2.48 21.18
N MET A 183 5.72 3.41 20.23
CA MET A 183 5.18 3.13 18.89
C MET A 183 6.05 2.12 18.14
N LEU A 184 7.37 2.33 18.15
CA LEU A 184 8.31 1.41 17.52
C LEU A 184 8.28 0.02 18.19
N LYS A 185 8.14 -0.02 19.52
CA LYS A 185 7.98 -1.26 20.26
C LYS A 185 6.73 -2.02 19.80
N HIS A 186 5.60 -1.32 19.71
CA HIS A 186 4.35 -1.93 19.23
C HIS A 186 4.50 -2.44 17.80
N ASP A 187 5.01 -1.62 16.88
CA ASP A 187 5.16 -1.98 15.47
C ASP A 187 6.08 -3.20 15.28
N ILE A 188 7.23 -3.23 15.97
CA ILE A 188 8.16 -4.37 15.92
C ILE A 188 7.50 -5.63 16.50
N THR A 189 6.74 -5.48 17.58
CA THR A 189 6.02 -6.61 18.20
C THR A 189 4.97 -7.18 17.26
N MET A 190 4.22 -6.32 16.56
CA MET A 190 3.24 -6.73 15.56
C MET A 190 3.92 -7.42 14.37
N LYS A 191 5.00 -6.85 13.83
CA LYS A 191 5.79 -7.46 12.74
C LYS A 191 6.26 -8.88 13.10
N LYS A 192 6.77 -9.08 14.32
CA LYS A 192 7.18 -10.40 14.81
C LYS A 192 6.02 -11.39 14.89
N ALA A 193 4.86 -10.95 15.40
CA ALA A 193 3.70 -11.82 15.48
C ALA A 193 3.21 -12.25 14.10
N VAL A 194 3.23 -11.35 13.12
CA VAL A 194 2.97 -11.68 11.71
C VAL A 194 3.98 -12.70 11.18
N GLU A 195 5.27 -12.51 11.44
CA GLU A 195 6.32 -13.48 11.04
C GLU A 195 6.12 -14.87 11.67
N VAL A 196 5.66 -14.95 12.91
CA VAL A 196 5.30 -16.23 13.55
C VAL A 196 4.09 -16.86 12.85
N ILE A 197 3.07 -16.09 12.50
CA ILE A 197 1.89 -16.59 11.79
C ILE A 197 2.27 -17.09 10.39
N THR A 198 3.10 -16.36 9.65
CA THR A 198 3.50 -16.74 8.29
C THR A 198 4.47 -17.91 8.28
N SER A 199 5.45 -17.96 9.19
CA SER A 199 6.42 -19.06 9.28
C SER A 199 5.80 -20.38 9.73
N THR A 200 4.68 -20.34 10.46
CA THR A 200 3.91 -21.53 10.85
C THR A 200 2.88 -21.95 9.81
N ALA A 201 2.59 -21.09 8.83
CA ALA A 201 1.63 -21.37 7.75
C ALA A 201 2.19 -22.41 6.76
N LYS A 202 1.35 -23.39 6.40
CA LYS A 202 1.70 -24.37 5.37
C LYS A 202 1.32 -23.84 4.00
N VAL A 203 2.30 -23.33 3.27
CA VAL A 203 2.17 -22.97 1.86
C VAL A 203 1.85 -24.24 1.04
N LYS A 204 0.78 -24.20 0.25
CA LYS A 204 0.32 -25.33 -0.59
C LYS A 204 0.69 -25.16 -2.05
#